data_AF-A0A552JP70-F1
#
_entry.id   AF-A0A552JP70-F1
#
_cell.length_a   1.000
_cell.length_b   1.000
_cell.length_c   1.000
_cell.angle_alpha   90.00
_cell.angle_beta   90.00
_cell.angle_gamma   90.00
#
_symmetry.space_group_name_H-M   'P 1'
#
loop_
_entity.id
_entity.type
_entity.pdbx_description
1 polymer ?
#
loop_
_entity_poly.entity_id
_entity_poly.type
_entity_poly.pdbx_seq_one_letter_code
_entity_poly.pdbx_strand_id
1 'polypeptide(L)' 'MMQLEDYFNFLTPNDIRLKGTRIGIETILYDYIYHAKWVGGIKYKMNVGWASAVSSAERLKHETQRPHGLRYR' A
#
# COMPACT_ATOMS: atom_id res chain seq x y z
N MET A 1 35.24 7.53 -0.05
CA MET A 1 33.95 7.13 0.56
C MET A 1 33.10 8.38 0.58
N MET A 2 31.85 8.33 0.13
CA MET A 2 30.96 9.51 0.17
C MET A 2 30.25 9.56 1.52
N GLN A 3 30.31 10.72 2.17
CA GLN A 3 29.59 10.99 3.41
C GLN A 3 28.15 11.39 3.06
N LEU A 4 27.23 11.22 4.01
CA LEU A 4 25.84 11.62 3.79
C LEU A 4 25.72 13.15 3.62
N GLU A 5 26.53 13.89 4.37
CA GLU A 5 26.59 15.34 4.35
C GLU A 5 27.02 15.90 2.98
N ASP A 6 27.75 15.12 2.17
CA ASP A 6 28.22 15.55 0.84
C ASP A 6 27.07 15.77 -0.15
N TYR A 7 25.90 15.18 0.11
CA TYR A 7 24.70 15.30 -0.72
C TYR A 7 23.81 16.49 -0.36
N PHE A 8 24.11 17.21 0.73
CA PHE A 8 23.25 18.26 1.25
C PHE A 8 23.91 19.64 1.23
N ASN A 9 23.06 20.68 1.22
CA ASN A 9 23.43 22.06 1.47
C ASN A 9 22.65 22.56 2.69
N PHE A 10 23.37 23.00 3.72
CA PHE A 10 22.80 23.46 4.98
C PHE A 10 22.68 24.98 4.94
N LEU A 11 21.50 25.50 4.57
CA LEU A 11 21.26 26.95 4.55
C LEU A 11 20.97 27.48 5.96
N THR A 12 20.17 26.74 6.72
CA THR A 12 19.88 26.98 8.14
C THR A 12 19.58 25.63 8.83
N PRO A 13 19.48 25.56 10.17
CA PRO A 13 19.11 24.31 10.86
C PRO A 13 17.78 23.69 10.39
N ASN A 14 16.88 24.50 9.83
CA ASN A 14 15.56 24.08 9.36
C ASN A 14 15.42 24.10 7.82
N ASP A 15 16.47 24.51 7.08
CA ASP A 15 16.49 24.55 5.61
C ASP A 15 17.72 23.78 5.12
N ILE A 16 17.52 22.48 4.90
CA ILE A 16 18.51 21.54 4.39
C ILE A 16 18.05 21.12 3.00
N ARG A 17 18.90 21.29 1.98
CA ARG A 17 18.56 21.03 0.58
C ARG A 17 19.43 19.96 -0.04
N LEU A 18 18.90 19.23 -1.01
CA LEU A 18 19.69 18.31 -1.82
C LEU A 18 20.59 19.13 -2.76
N LYS A 19 21.90 18.88 -2.71
CA LYS A 19 22.92 19.61 -3.47
C LYS A 19 22.64 19.54 -4.98
N GLY A 20 22.76 20.68 -5.66
CA GLY A 20 22.44 20.79 -7.09
C GLY A 20 20.94 20.91 -7.40
N THR A 21 20.07 20.97 -6.39
CA THR A 21 18.62 21.16 -6.57
C THR A 21 18.08 22.26 -5.65
N ARG A 22 16.81 22.62 -5.85
CA ARG A 22 16.06 23.47 -4.93
C ARG A 22 15.16 22.68 -3.97
N ILE A 23 15.28 21.36 -3.95
CA ILE A 23 14.43 20.45 -3.16
C ILE A 23 14.97 20.42 -1.73
N GLY A 24 14.12 20.81 -0.79
CA GLY A 24 14.38 20.69 0.64
C GLY A 24 14.09 19.28 1.17
N ILE A 25 14.74 18.92 2.28
CA ILE A 25 14.60 17.61 2.91
C ILE A 25 13.16 17.35 3.39
N GLU A 26 12.41 18.39 3.72
CA GLU A 26 11.01 18.30 4.11
C GLU A 26 10.15 17.71 2.99
N THR A 27 10.46 18.01 1.73
CA THR A 27 9.74 17.46 0.57
C THR A 27 10.00 15.96 0.44
N ILE A 28 11.26 15.54 0.61
CA ILE A 28 11.66 14.13 0.56
C ILE A 28 11.03 13.34 1.70
N LEU A 29 11.08 13.89 2.93
CA LEU A 29 10.50 13.26 4.11
C LEU A 29 8.97 13.15 4.01
N TYR A 30 8.31 14.19 3.50
CA TYR A 30 6.88 14.15 3.25
C TYR A 30 6.54 13.05 2.25
N ASP A 31 7.24 13.01 1.11
CA ASP A 31 7.01 12.00 0.09
C ASP A 31 7.22 10.59 0.64
N TYR A 32 8.35 10.37 1.34
CA TYR A 32 8.66 9.09 1.95
C TYR A 32 7.62 8.66 3.00
N ILE A 33 7.26 9.52 3.94
CA ILE A 33 6.33 9.16 5.03
C ILE A 33 4.91 8.93 4.48
N TYR A 34 4.43 9.78 3.58
CA TYR A 34 3.05 9.73 3.11
C TYR A 34 2.86 8.75 1.96
N HIS A 35 3.77 8.68 0.99
CA HIS A 35 3.66 7.75 -0.14
C HIS A 35 4.12 6.33 0.21
N ALA A 36 5.08 6.13 1.13
CA ALA A 36 5.34 4.78 1.65
C ALA A 36 4.16 4.25 2.48
N LYS A 37 3.45 5.11 3.21
CA LYS A 37 2.18 4.73 3.87
C LYS A 37 1.07 4.40 2.88
N TRP A 38 1.01 5.09 1.74
CA TRP A 38 -0.05 4.90 0.75
C TRP A 38 0.09 3.63 -0.11
N VAL A 39 1.26 2.99 -0.14
CA VAL A 39 1.39 1.61 -0.64
C VAL A 39 0.56 0.63 0.21
N GLY A 40 0.28 0.95 1.48
CA GLY A 40 -0.70 0.25 2.31
C GLY A 40 -2.17 0.60 2.00
N GLY A 41 -2.45 1.79 1.46
CA GLY A 41 -3.79 2.27 1.12
C GLY A 41 -4.43 1.59 -0.09
N ILE A 42 -3.60 1.17 -1.06
CA ILE A 42 -4.07 0.43 -2.26
C ILE A 42 -4.59 -0.97 -1.88
N LYS A 43 -4.14 -1.56 -0.75
CA LYS A 43 -4.71 -2.81 -0.24
C LYS A 43 -6.18 -2.67 0.16
N TYR A 44 -6.61 -1.51 0.67
CA TYR A 44 -7.98 -1.31 1.15
C TYR A 44 -8.99 -1.05 0.03
N LYS A 45 -8.53 -0.62 -1.17
CA LYS A 45 -9.43 -0.39 -2.31
C LYS A 45 -9.79 -1.67 -3.09
N MET A 46 -9.01 -2.75 -2.93
CA MET A 46 -9.35 -4.08 -3.44
C MET A 46 -10.38 -4.84 -2.58
N ASN A 47 -10.75 -4.31 -1.42
CA ASN A 47 -11.51 -5.06 -0.40
C ASN A 47 -13.01 -5.25 -0.71
N VAL A 48 -13.57 -4.56 -1.72
CA VAL A 48 -14.97 -4.76 -2.11
C VAL A 48 -15.16 -5.97 -3.03
N GLY A 49 -14.19 -6.24 -3.91
CA GLY A 49 -14.24 -7.40 -4.82
C GLY A 49 -13.83 -8.70 -4.13
N TRP A 50 -12.81 -8.64 -3.27
CA TRP A 50 -12.31 -9.81 -2.54
C TRP A 50 -13.31 -10.32 -1.50
N ALA A 51 -13.98 -9.45 -0.74
CA ALA A 51 -14.98 -9.88 0.24
C ALA A 51 -16.17 -10.61 -0.41
N SER A 52 -16.61 -10.13 -1.58
CA SER A 52 -17.68 -10.79 -2.36
C SER A 52 -17.20 -12.12 -2.96
N ALA A 53 -15.97 -12.18 -3.48
CA ALA A 53 -15.38 -13.41 -3.99
C ALA A 53 -15.18 -14.48 -2.91
N VAL A 54 -14.73 -14.08 -1.71
CA VAL A 54 -14.56 -14.98 -0.55
C VAL A 54 -15.91 -15.51 -0.07
N SER A 55 -16.93 -14.65 0.08
CA SER A 55 -18.29 -15.07 0.45
C SER A 55 -18.95 -16.00 -0.59
N SER A 56 -18.61 -15.83 -1.88
CA SER A 56 -19.08 -16.71 -2.95
C SER A 56 -18.36 -18.06 -2.93
N ALA A 57 -17.05 -18.06 -2.68
CA ALA A 57 -16.27 -19.29 -2.55
C ALA A 57 -16.66 -20.13 -1.32
N GLU A 58 -17.00 -19.48 -0.20
CA GLU A 58 -17.50 -20.15 1.01
C GLU A 58 -18.88 -20.77 0.80
N ARG A 59 -19.77 -20.11 0.04
CA ARG A 59 -21.06 -20.67 -0.35
C ARG A 59 -20.93 -21.94 -1.21
N LEU A 60 -20.00 -21.96 -2.16
CA LEU A 60 -19.76 -23.13 -3.03
C LEU A 60 -19.20 -24.34 -2.25
N LYS A 61 -18.41 -24.10 -1.18
CA LYS A 61 -17.92 -25.16 -0.30
C LYS A 61 -19.06 -25.82 0.49
N HIS A 62 -20.04 -25.04 0.95
CA HIS A 62 -21.22 -25.55 1.64
C HIS A 62 -22.24 -26.23 0.71
N GLU A 63 -22.36 -25.78 -0.55
CA GLU A 63 -23.23 -26.41 -1.56
C GLU A 63 -22.75 -27.82 -1.94
N THR A 64 -21.43 -28.05 -1.91
CA THR A 64 -20.80 -29.34 -2.24
C THR A 64 -20.96 -30.40 -1.13
N GLN A 65 -21.55 -30.03 0.02
CA GLN A 65 -21.78 -30.90 1.18
C GLN A 65 -23.25 -31.30 1.39
N ARG A 66 -24.10 -31.22 0.35
CA ARG A 66 -25.44 -31.83 0.39
C ARG A 66 -25.37 -33.26 -0.16
N PRO A 67 -25.84 -34.28 0.58
CA PRO A 67 -25.81 -35.65 0.10
C PRO A 67 -26.82 -35.85 -1.03
N HIS A 68 -26.43 -36.73 -1.94
CA HIS A 68 -27.27 -37.34 -2.97
C HIS A 68 -28.69 -37.64 -2.47
N GLY A 69 -29.68 -37.15 -3.21
CA GLY A 69 -31.04 -37.71 -3.17
C GLY A 69 -32.14 -36.66 -3.15
N LEU A 70 -32.61 -36.26 -4.32
CA LEU A 70 -33.96 -36.63 -4.77
C LEU A 70 -34.14 -36.23 -6.24
N ARG A 71 -34.45 -37.26 -7.02
CA ARG A 71 -34.72 -37.25 -8.45
C ARG A 71 -36.07 -36.59 -8.70
N TYR A 72 -36.15 -35.81 -9.77
CA TYR A 72 -37.37 -35.22 -10.32
C TYR A 72 -38.55 -36.22 -10.36
N ARG A 73 -39.67 -35.83 -9.76
CA ARG A 73 -41.02 -36.06 -10.26
C ARG A 73 -41.90 -34.90 -9.82
#